data_AF-A0A6J4G242-F1
#
_entry.id   AF-A0A6J4G242-F1
#
_cell.length_a   1.000
_cell.length_b   1.000
_cell.length_c   1.000
_cell.angle_alpha   90.00
_cell.angle_beta   90.00
_cell.angle_gamma   90.00
#
_symmetry.space_group_name_H-M   'P 1'
#
loop_
_entity.id
_entity.type
_entity.pdbx_description
1 polymer ?
#
loop_
_entity_poly.entity_id
_entity_poly.type
_entity_poly.pdbx_seq_one_letter_code
_entity_poly.pdbx_strand_id
1 'polypeptide(L)'
;MRMSGRVMGIVASVAVAIWAALPPGDVALDDDCRPADPVAQFSAVVTGGWFWSRQVTALEEEQGHLLALVGRGPQHLGTRLEERLSRLAEREATASQGDQAEREAAAQRYRTRRMAWLGACLDEARRRAGN
;
A
#
# COMPACT_ATOMS: atom_id res chain seq x y z
N MET A 1 -16.54 -3.63 48.71
CA MET A 1 -16.33 -4.69 47.70
C MET A 1 -15.02 -4.43 46.97
N ARG A 2 -13.93 -5.14 47.32
CA ARG A 2 -12.65 -5.07 46.61
C ARG A 2 -12.75 -6.00 45.39
N MET A 3 -13.15 -5.47 44.23
CA MET A 3 -12.99 -6.19 42.97
C MET A 3 -11.51 -6.21 42.61
N SER A 4 -10.85 -7.27 43.09
CA SER A 4 -9.69 -7.97 42.56
C SER A 4 -8.99 -7.32 41.37
N GLY A 5 -7.82 -6.70 41.60
CA GLY A 5 -6.90 -6.28 40.54
C GLY A 5 -6.47 -7.40 39.58
N ARG A 6 -6.70 -8.67 39.95
CA ARG A 6 -6.57 -9.84 39.06
C ARG A 6 -7.60 -9.89 37.93
N VAL A 7 -8.84 -9.45 38.18
CA VAL A 7 -9.91 -9.46 37.15
C VAL A 7 -9.63 -8.38 36.11
N MET A 8 -9.12 -7.22 36.54
CA MET A 8 -8.72 -6.12 35.65
C MET A 8 -7.59 -6.54 34.69
N GLY A 9 -6.60 -7.27 35.19
CA GLY A 9 -5.49 -7.79 34.37
C GLY A 9 -5.96 -8.79 33.31
N ILE A 10 -6.83 -9.74 33.68
CA ILE A 10 -7.36 -10.74 32.74
C ILE A 10 -8.20 -10.09 31.64
N VAL A 11 -9.05 -9.11 31.98
CA VAL A 11 -9.88 -8.40 30.99
C VAL A 11 -9.00 -7.60 30.02
N ALA A 12 -7.95 -6.94 30.52
CA ALA A 12 -7.00 -6.22 29.66
C ALA A 12 -6.23 -7.18 28.73
N SER A 13 -5.78 -8.33 29.23
CA SER A 13 -5.09 -9.34 28.42
C SER A 13 -5.99 -9.90 27.32
N VAL A 14 -7.27 -10.15 27.62
CA VAL A 14 -8.25 -10.64 26.64
C VAL A 14 -8.55 -9.57 25.59
N ALA A 15 -8.70 -8.31 25.99
CA ALA A 15 -8.93 -7.21 25.05
C ALA A 15 -7.75 -7.02 24.09
N VAL A 16 -6.51 -7.11 24.58
CA VAL A 16 -5.29 -7.05 23.74
C VAL A 16 -5.23 -8.23 22.77
N ALA A 17 -5.59 -9.44 23.23
CA ALA A 17 -5.61 -10.62 22.36
C ALA A 17 -6.68 -10.52 21.26
N ILE A 18 -7.87 -9.99 21.58
CA ILE A 18 -8.93 -9.73 20.60
C ILE A 18 -8.49 -8.66 19.61
N TRP A 19 -7.84 -7.59 20.07
CA TRP A 19 -7.36 -6.52 19.22
C TRP A 19 -6.24 -7.00 18.27
N ALA A 20 -5.31 -7.82 18.75
CA ALA A 20 -4.25 -8.40 17.93
C ALA A 20 -4.76 -9.47 16.94
N ALA A 21 -5.92 -10.07 17.18
CA ALA A 21 -6.55 -11.02 16.27
C ALA A 21 -7.32 -10.33 15.12
N LEU A 22 -7.56 -9.02 15.22
CA LEU A 22 -8.19 -8.25 14.15
C LEU A 22 -7.18 -8.04 13.01
N PRO A 23 -7.51 -8.47 11.79
CA PRO A 23 -6.63 -8.24 10.65
C PRO A 23 -6.49 -6.74 10.37
N PRO A 24 -5.29 -6.27 10.01
CA PRO A 24 -5.05 -4.88 9.69
C PRO A 24 -5.93 -4.42 8.51
N GLY A 25 -6.37 -3.16 8.57
CA GLY A 25 -7.16 -2.53 7.52
C GLY A 25 -6.35 -2.12 6.29
N ASP A 26 -5.05 -1.89 6.48
CA ASP A 26 -4.10 -1.57 5.42
C ASP A 26 -3.37 -2.82 4.93
N VAL A 27 -2.64 -2.69 3.82
CA VAL A 27 -1.80 -3.75 3.27
C VAL A 27 -0.67 -4.06 4.26
N ALA A 28 -0.66 -5.29 4.77
CA ALA A 28 0.29 -5.78 5.78
C ALA A 28 1.11 -6.96 5.23
N LEU A 29 1.56 -6.81 3.98
CA LEU A 29 2.37 -7.79 3.27
C LEU A 29 3.74 -7.21 2.92
N ASP A 30 4.77 -8.06 2.96
CA ASP A 30 6.13 -7.74 2.55
C ASP A 30 6.35 -7.94 1.03
N ASP A 31 7.60 -7.77 0.58
CA ASP A 31 8.00 -7.93 -0.82
C ASP A 31 7.76 -9.37 -1.37
N ASP A 32 7.69 -10.37 -0.49
CA ASP A 32 7.44 -11.78 -0.80
C ASP A 32 5.97 -12.19 -0.58
N CYS A 33 5.07 -11.21 -0.39
CA CYS A 33 3.64 -11.41 -0.14
C CYS A 33 3.34 -12.21 1.13
N ARG A 34 4.23 -12.12 2.13
CA ARG A 34 4.06 -12.69 3.46
C ARG A 34 3.66 -11.62 4.46
N PRO A 35 3.02 -11.99 5.59
CA PRO A 35 2.64 -11.02 6.60
C PRO A 35 3.87 -10.27 7.13
N ALA A 36 3.88 -8.94 6.97
CA ALA A 36 5.08 -8.11 7.13
C ALA A 36 5.53 -7.93 8.58
N ASP A 37 4.58 -7.91 9.52
CA ASP A 37 4.84 -7.63 10.93
C ASP A 37 4.30 -8.74 11.86
N PRO A 38 4.74 -8.80 13.13
CA PRO A 38 4.32 -9.86 14.05
C PRO A 38 2.81 -9.93 14.30
N VAL A 39 2.09 -8.80 14.20
CA VAL A 39 0.63 -8.77 14.37
C VAL A 39 -0.05 -9.37 13.14
N ALA A 40 0.40 -8.99 11.94
CA ALA A 40 -0.05 -9.58 10.70
C ALA A 40 0.23 -11.10 10.66
N GLN A 41 1.41 -11.53 11.12
CA GLN A 41 1.76 -12.95 11.23
C GLN A 41 0.81 -13.69 12.20
N PHE A 42 0.56 -13.11 13.37
CA PHE A 42 -0.36 -13.70 14.35
C PHE A 42 -1.79 -13.79 13.81
N SER A 43 -2.30 -12.72 13.19
CA SER A 43 -3.63 -12.71 12.57
C SER A 43 -3.72 -13.70 11.40
N ALA A 44 -2.69 -13.82 10.56
CA ALA A 44 -2.68 -14.81 9.48
C ALA A 44 -2.72 -16.27 10.00
N VAL A 45 -2.20 -16.52 11.20
CA VAL A 45 -2.23 -17.85 11.84
C VAL A 45 -3.57 -18.10 12.53
N VAL A 46 -4.09 -17.14 13.30
CA VAL A 46 -5.30 -17.31 14.13
C VAL A 46 -6.58 -17.11 13.33
N THR A 47 -6.59 -16.13 12.43
CA THR A 47 -7.74 -15.70 11.63
C THR A 47 -7.44 -15.76 10.13
N GLY A 48 -6.67 -16.76 9.67
CA GLY A 48 -6.11 -16.86 8.32
C GLY A 48 -7.08 -16.49 7.18
N GLY A 49 -8.23 -17.17 7.06
CA GLY A 49 -9.19 -16.86 6.00
C GLY A 49 -9.69 -15.41 6.03
N TRP A 50 -9.96 -14.86 7.22
CA TRP A 50 -10.40 -13.47 7.36
C TRP A 50 -9.26 -12.48 7.09
N PHE A 51 -8.06 -12.78 7.55
CA PHE A 51 -6.85 -12.01 7.26
C PHE A 51 -6.62 -11.90 5.75
N TRP A 52 -6.57 -13.02 5.05
CA TRP A 52 -6.31 -13.03 3.60
C TRP A 52 -7.43 -12.35 2.82
N SER A 53 -8.70 -12.55 3.22
CA SER A 53 -9.82 -11.81 2.61
C SER A 53 -9.68 -10.29 2.78
N ARG A 54 -9.22 -9.81 3.94
CA ARG A 54 -9.00 -8.37 4.18
C ARG A 54 -7.82 -7.84 3.38
N GLN A 55 -6.75 -8.62 3.24
CA GLN A 55 -5.61 -8.26 2.41
C GLN A 55 -5.99 -8.17 0.92
N VAL A 56 -6.90 -9.02 0.42
CA VAL A 56 -7.44 -8.86 -0.94
C VAL A 56 -8.12 -7.50 -1.11
N THR A 57 -9.02 -7.11 -0.20
CA THR A 57 -9.69 -5.81 -0.26
C THR A 57 -8.70 -4.65 -0.22
N ALA A 58 -7.73 -4.69 0.70
CA ALA A 58 -6.73 -3.63 0.83
C ALA A 58 -5.84 -3.49 -0.42
N LEU A 59 -5.43 -4.61 -1.03
CA LEU A 59 -4.64 -4.62 -2.26
C LEU A 59 -5.44 -4.11 -3.47
N GLU A 60 -6.73 -4.46 -3.56
CA GLU A 60 -7.65 -3.96 -4.60
C GLU A 60 -7.89 -2.45 -4.48
N GLU A 61 -8.03 -1.94 -3.25
CA GLU A 61 -8.14 -0.51 -2.98
C GLU A 61 -6.85 0.24 -3.37
N GLU A 62 -5.67 -0.30 -3.02
CA GLU A 62 -4.39 0.31 -3.41
C GLU A 62 -4.22 0.32 -4.94
N GLN A 63 -4.55 -0.79 -5.60
CA GLN A 63 -4.53 -0.88 -7.07
C GLN A 63 -5.48 0.16 -7.70
N GLY A 64 -6.71 0.25 -7.19
CA GLY A 64 -7.70 1.23 -7.65
C GLY A 64 -7.22 2.67 -7.47
N HIS A 65 -6.60 2.97 -6.32
CA HIS A 65 -6.03 4.29 -6.03
C HIS A 65 -4.93 4.67 -7.02
N LEU A 66 -3.99 3.75 -7.29
CA LEU A 66 -2.90 3.98 -8.25
C LEU A 66 -3.42 4.19 -9.68
N LEU A 67 -4.43 3.42 -10.10
CA LEU A 67 -5.06 3.60 -11.41
C LEU A 67 -5.81 4.94 -11.52
N ALA A 68 -6.51 5.36 -10.46
CA ALA A 68 -7.20 6.64 -10.43
C ALA A 68 -6.25 7.85 -10.51
N LEU A 69 -5.02 7.72 -9.98
CA LEU A 69 -3.98 8.74 -10.12
C LEU A 69 -3.47 8.86 -11.56
N VAL A 70 -3.37 7.75 -12.30
CA VAL A 70 -2.97 7.74 -13.71
C VAL A 70 -4.06 8.35 -14.60
N GLY A 71 -5.34 8.08 -14.30
CA GLY A 71 -6.47 8.61 -15.07
C GLY A 71 -6.67 10.13 -14.96
N ARG A 72 -6.20 10.76 -13.88
CA ARG A 72 -6.33 12.21 -13.59
C ARG A 72 -5.15 13.05 -14.08
N GLY A 73 -4.57 12.70 -15.23
CA GLY A 73 -3.48 13.47 -15.85
C GLY A 73 -3.80 14.99 -15.94
N PRO A 74 -2.78 15.86 -16.03
CA PRO A 74 -2.89 17.32 -15.95
C PRO A 74 -3.54 17.93 -17.21
N GLN A 75 -4.80 17.57 -17.50
CA GLN A 75 -5.48 17.95 -18.73
C GLN A 75 -6.12 19.36 -18.68
N HIS A 76 -5.96 20.08 -17.55
CA HIS A 76 -6.68 21.35 -17.30
C HIS A 76 -5.78 22.55 -16.95
N LEU A 77 -4.47 22.46 -17.17
CA LEU A 77 -3.52 23.54 -16.85
C LEU A 77 -2.75 24.12 -18.05
N GLY A 78 -2.94 23.57 -19.25
CA GLY A 78 -2.35 24.04 -20.50
C GLY A 78 -3.35 24.91 -21.25
N THR A 79 -3.10 26.20 -21.46
CA THR A 79 -2.27 26.60 -22.59
C THR A 79 -1.37 27.81 -22.31
N ARG A 80 -1.68 28.61 -21.28
CA ARG A 80 -0.98 29.89 -21.03
C ARG A 80 0.23 29.76 -20.11
N LEU A 81 0.23 28.75 -19.23
CA LEU A 81 1.35 28.46 -18.33
C LEU A 81 2.43 27.64 -19.06
N GLU A 82 2.00 26.72 -19.93
CA GLU A 82 2.89 25.94 -20.81
C GLU A 82 3.77 26.82 -21.69
N GLU A 83 3.23 27.91 -22.26
CA GLU A 83 4.00 28.80 -23.14
C GLU A 83 5.07 29.63 -22.39
N ARG A 84 4.88 29.86 -21.08
CA ARG A 84 5.89 30.51 -20.23
C ARG A 84 6.93 29.51 -19.72
N LEU A 85 6.50 28.29 -19.40
CA LEU A 85 7.37 27.22 -18.94
C LEU A 85 8.25 26.69 -20.08
N SER A 86 7.75 26.62 -21.32
CA SER A 86 8.55 26.21 -22.48
C SER A 86 9.71 27.16 -22.76
N ARG A 87 9.48 28.48 -22.65
CA ARG A 87 10.55 29.51 -22.81
C ARG A 87 11.60 29.48 -21.69
N LEU A 88 11.24 29.03 -20.49
CA LEU A 88 12.17 28.83 -19.38
C LEU A 88 12.93 27.50 -19.54
N ALA A 89 12.24 26.43 -19.94
CA ALA A 89 12.80 25.11 -20.17
C ALA A 89 13.82 25.09 -21.32
N GLU A 90 13.58 25.83 -22.41
CA GLU A 90 14.53 25.95 -23.55
C GLU A 90 15.91 26.48 -23.12
N ARG A 91 16.00 27.24 -22.03
CA ARG A 91 17.26 27.78 -21.51
C ARG A 91 18.00 26.84 -20.57
N GLU A 92 17.31 25.88 -19.96
CA GLU A 92 17.87 24.94 -18.98
C GLU A 92 18.04 23.51 -19.54
N ALA A 93 17.43 23.21 -20.70
CA ALA A 93 17.21 21.86 -21.21
C ALA A 93 18.47 21.01 -21.46
N THR A 94 19.60 21.58 -21.88
CA THR A 94 20.75 20.76 -22.31
C THR A 94 21.57 20.19 -21.16
N ALA A 95 21.56 20.81 -19.97
CA ALA A 95 22.24 20.28 -18.78
C ALA A 95 21.30 19.49 -17.85
N SER A 96 19.98 19.79 -17.85
CA SER A 96 19.00 19.17 -16.95
C SER A 96 18.22 17.99 -17.56
N GLN A 97 18.24 17.80 -18.89
CA GLN A 97 17.51 16.70 -19.54
C GLN A 97 18.00 15.32 -19.12
N GLY A 98 19.31 15.13 -18.93
CA GLY A 98 19.88 13.84 -18.51
C GLY A 98 19.35 13.43 -17.13
N ASP A 99 19.45 14.33 -16.17
CA ASP A 99 18.96 14.12 -14.79
C ASP A 99 17.44 13.92 -14.74
N GLN A 100 16.69 14.66 -15.56
CA GLN A 100 15.23 14.55 -15.56
C GLN A 100 14.76 13.25 -16.22
N ALA A 101 15.35 12.86 -17.35
CA ALA A 101 15.07 11.59 -17.99
C ALA A 101 15.42 10.40 -17.08
N GLU A 102 16.51 10.50 -16.30
CA GLU A 102 16.89 9.47 -15.34
C GLU A 102 15.91 9.39 -14.16
N ARG A 103 15.45 10.52 -13.62
CA ARG A 103 14.42 10.56 -12.57
C ARG A 103 13.09 10.00 -13.05
N GLU A 104 12.68 10.34 -14.27
CA GLU A 104 11.45 9.82 -14.89
C GLU A 104 11.56 8.32 -15.14
N ALA A 105 12.71 7.83 -15.62
CA ALA A 105 12.98 6.40 -15.78
C ALA A 105 12.97 5.66 -14.43
N ALA A 106 13.55 6.25 -13.38
CA ALA A 106 13.52 5.69 -12.03
C ALA A 106 12.08 5.61 -11.48
N ALA A 107 11.28 6.67 -11.69
CA ALA A 107 9.88 6.70 -11.30
C ALA A 107 9.04 5.67 -12.07
N GLN A 108 9.28 5.50 -13.37
CA GLN A 108 8.62 4.46 -14.18
C GLN A 108 8.98 3.06 -13.70
N ARG A 109 10.26 2.78 -13.40
CA ARG A 109 10.71 1.48 -12.86
C ARG A 109 10.08 1.18 -11.50
N TYR A 110 9.97 2.18 -10.64
CA TYR A 110 9.30 2.04 -9.37
C TYR A 110 7.81 1.67 -9.56
N ARG A 111 7.11 2.38 -10.46
CA ARG A 111 5.70 2.09 -10.75
C ARG A 111 5.49 0.69 -11.32
N THR A 112 6.30 0.27 -12.29
CA THR A 112 6.17 -1.08 -12.88
C THR A 112 6.47 -2.16 -11.85
N ARG A 113 7.51 -1.98 -11.02
CA ARG A 113 7.81 -2.91 -9.92
C ARG A 113 6.66 -2.97 -8.90
N ARG A 114 6.10 -1.82 -8.51
CA ARG A 114 4.98 -1.78 -7.54
C ARG A 114 3.72 -2.45 -8.09
N MET A 115 3.38 -2.24 -9.36
CA MET A 115 2.23 -2.90 -9.98
C MET A 115 2.43 -4.41 -10.13
N ALA A 116 3.65 -4.86 -10.44
CA ALA A 116 3.97 -6.28 -10.49
C ALA A 116 3.86 -6.93 -9.10
N TRP A 117 4.37 -6.26 -8.06
CA TRP A 117 4.23 -6.70 -6.67
C TRP A 117 2.76 -6.78 -6.24
N LEU A 118 1.95 -5.75 -6.53
CA LEU A 118 0.51 -5.75 -6.23
C LEU A 118 -0.20 -6.95 -6.88
N GLY A 119 0.09 -7.22 -8.16
CA GLY A 119 -0.49 -8.37 -8.85
C GLY A 119 -0.11 -9.70 -8.20
N ALA A 120 1.17 -9.91 -7.92
CA ALA A 120 1.66 -11.14 -7.29
C ALA A 120 1.04 -11.38 -5.90
N CYS A 121 0.97 -10.35 -5.07
CA CYS A 121 0.43 -10.48 -3.72
C CYS A 121 -1.08 -10.64 -3.69
N LEU A 122 -1.79 -10.05 -4.65
CA LEU A 122 -3.23 -10.17 -4.77
C LEU A 122 -3.63 -11.58 -5.23
N ASP A 123 -2.86 -12.20 -6.13
CA ASP A 123 -3.05 -13.60 -6.52
C ASP A 123 -2.77 -14.56 -5.36
N GLU A 124 -1.70 -14.35 -4.57
CA GLU A 124 -1.40 -15.17 -3.39
C GLU A 124 -2.46 -15.00 -2.30
N ALA A 125 -2.90 -13.76 -2.04
CA ALA A 125 -3.94 -13.49 -1.05
C ALA A 125 -5.27 -14.15 -1.43
N ARG A 126 -5.68 -14.09 -2.71
CA ARG A 126 -6.87 -14.80 -3.20
C ARG A 126 -6.74 -16.32 -3.06
N ARG A 127 -5.58 -16.87 -3.40
CA ARG A 127 -5.30 -18.31 -3.25
C ARG A 127 -5.42 -18.76 -1.80
N ARG A 128 -4.95 -17.95 -0.86
CA ARG A 128 -4.99 -18.23 0.59
C ARG A 128 -6.35 -17.95 1.21
N ALA A 129 -7.13 -17.03 0.66
CA ALA A 129 -8.49 -16.74 1.12
C ALA A 129 -9.50 -17.79 0.65
N GLY A 130 -9.26 -18.43 -0.50
CA GLY A 130 -10.12 -19.48 -1.04
C GLY A 130 -9.82 -20.91 -0.55
N ASN A 131 -8.85 -21.06 0.36
CA ASN A 131 -8.39 -22.34 0.93
C ASN A 131 -8.63 -22.34 2.43
#